data_AF-A0A7Y4RW54-F1
#
_entry.id   AF-A0A7Y4RW54-F1
#
_cell.length_a   1.000
_cell.length_b   1.000
_cell.length_c   1.000
_cell.angle_alpha   90.00
_cell.angle_beta   90.00
_cell.angle_gamma   90.00
#
_symmetry.space_group_name_H-M   'P 1'
#
loop_
_entity.id
_entity.type
_entity.pdbx_description
1 polymer ?
#
loop_
_entity_poly.entity_id
_entity_poly.type
_entity_poly.pdbx_seq_one_letter_code
_entity_poly.pdbx_strand_id
1 'polypeptide(L)'
;MNMPTRLFALFFLLTSTTQSLADSFQAPMQQAHWEFQKTANACYLIQQIPLYGSADFVHKAGEALRFSIQEQRRKAQIIKASLKIMPAPWIHDVIASRDYPVYLDNSDIGGYGQLSVYGAAAEAMIDGLLMGNNPTFVYIRDAPVLNLEETRVAVSAIKFMKSYKAFSTCRETLVPTLRQNHASLSRKSRHRG
;
A
#
# COMPACT_ATOMS: atom_id res chain seq x y z
N MET A 1 -20.49 -61.12 14.61
CA MET A 1 -20.85 -60.01 13.70
C MET A 1 -20.07 -58.77 14.15
N ASN A 2 -18.80 -58.64 13.75
CA ASN A 2 -17.96 -57.48 14.09
C ASN A 2 -17.60 -56.74 12.80
N MET A 3 -18.48 -55.81 12.40
CA MET A 3 -18.34 -54.92 11.24
C MET A 3 -17.33 -53.81 11.59
N PRO A 4 -16.45 -53.36 10.66
CA PRO A 4 -15.14 -52.82 11.00
C PRO A 4 -15.21 -51.34 11.41
N THR A 5 -15.25 -51.08 12.71
CA THR A 5 -15.12 -49.75 13.33
C THR A 5 -13.83 -49.01 12.90
N ARG A 6 -12.81 -49.75 12.44
CA ARG A 6 -11.54 -49.18 11.95
C ARG A 6 -11.64 -48.52 10.57
N LEU A 7 -12.55 -48.97 9.69
CA LEU A 7 -12.74 -48.33 8.38
C LEU A 7 -13.46 -46.99 8.49
N PHE A 8 -14.41 -46.88 9.44
CA PHE A 8 -15.17 -45.65 9.65
C PHE A 8 -14.30 -44.52 10.26
N ALA A 9 -13.34 -44.88 11.12
CA ALA A 9 -12.36 -43.94 11.67
C ALA A 9 -11.40 -43.40 10.59
N LEU A 10 -11.02 -44.21 9.60
CA LEU A 10 -10.17 -43.76 8.48
C LEU A 10 -10.91 -42.80 7.54
N PHE A 11 -12.22 -42.99 7.32
CA PHE A 11 -13.00 -42.10 6.45
C PHE A 11 -13.21 -40.70 7.05
N PHE A 12 -13.27 -40.57 8.37
CA PHE A 12 -13.45 -39.27 9.06
C PHE A 12 -12.18 -38.40 9.06
N LEU A 13 -11.00 -39.00 8.87
CA LEU A 13 -9.72 -38.28 8.80
C LEU A 13 -9.46 -37.63 7.43
N LEU A 14 -10.15 -38.04 6.36
CA LEU A 14 -9.95 -37.47 5.01
C LEU A 14 -10.77 -36.20 4.72
N THR A 15 -11.72 -35.81 5.57
CA THR A 15 -12.63 -34.67 5.28
C THR A 15 -12.24 -33.35 5.94
N SER A 16 -11.13 -33.30 6.68
CA SER A 16 -10.71 -32.10 7.42
C SER A 16 -9.76 -31.21 6.60
N THR A 17 -10.16 -30.76 5.41
CA THR A 17 -9.45 -29.68 4.72
C THR A 17 -10.14 -28.35 5.04
N THR A 18 -9.76 -27.73 6.15
CA THR A 18 -10.13 -26.33 6.40
C THR A 18 -9.37 -25.46 5.42
N GLN A 19 -10.04 -25.01 4.35
CA GLN A 19 -9.50 -24.03 3.43
C GLN A 19 -9.44 -22.68 4.15
N SER A 20 -8.23 -22.23 4.48
CA SER A 20 -8.02 -20.85 4.92
C SER A 20 -8.15 -19.94 3.70
N LEU A 21 -9.23 -19.18 3.61
CA LEU A 21 -9.39 -18.16 2.57
C LEU A 21 -8.58 -16.93 2.97
N ALA A 22 -7.63 -16.53 2.13
CA ALA A 22 -6.93 -15.26 2.24
C ALA A 22 -7.45 -14.35 1.12
N ASP A 23 -7.95 -13.17 1.48
CA ASP A 23 -8.42 -12.19 0.51
C ASP A 23 -7.21 -11.57 -0.19
N SER A 24 -7.13 -11.69 -1.52
CA SER A 24 -6.04 -11.10 -2.32
C SER A 24 -6.57 -10.14 -3.38
N PHE A 25 -6.04 -8.92 -3.38
CA PHE A 25 -6.39 -7.87 -4.34
C PHE A 25 -5.17 -7.47 -5.17
N GLN A 26 -5.35 -7.36 -6.48
CA GLN A 26 -4.34 -6.87 -7.41
C GLN A 26 -5.02 -6.38 -8.70
N ALA A 27 -4.47 -5.36 -9.34
CA ALA A 27 -4.89 -4.99 -10.70
C ALA A 27 -4.49 -6.07 -11.72
N PRO A 28 -5.42 -6.64 -12.50
CA PRO A 28 -5.11 -7.55 -13.60
C PRO A 28 -4.17 -6.91 -14.61
N MET A 29 -3.29 -7.68 -15.25
CA MET A 29 -2.24 -7.16 -16.12
C MET A 29 -2.75 -6.19 -17.21
N GLN A 30 -3.92 -6.49 -17.77
CA GLN A 30 -4.55 -5.71 -18.82
C GLN A 30 -5.12 -4.37 -18.30
N GLN A 31 -5.57 -4.34 -17.04
CA GLN A 31 -6.20 -3.19 -16.41
C GLN A 31 -5.21 -2.35 -15.60
N ALA A 32 -4.06 -2.92 -15.23
CA ALA A 32 -3.01 -2.22 -14.49
C ALA A 32 -2.51 -1.01 -15.30
N HIS A 33 -2.70 0.16 -14.71
CA HIS A 33 -2.21 1.43 -15.22
C HIS A 33 -1.90 2.36 -14.05
N TRP A 34 -1.03 3.34 -14.33
CA TRP A 34 -0.64 4.36 -13.38
C TRP A 34 -1.00 5.73 -13.94
N GLU A 35 -1.68 6.53 -13.14
CA GLU A 35 -2.08 7.88 -13.48
C GLU A 35 -1.21 8.88 -12.71
N PHE A 36 -0.63 9.85 -13.44
CA PHE A 36 0.09 10.96 -12.85
C PHE A 36 -0.82 12.18 -12.77
N GLN A 37 -0.89 12.79 -11.59
CA GLN A 37 -1.58 14.05 -11.35
C GLN A 37 -0.68 15.01 -10.57
N LYS A 38 -0.95 16.32 -10.66
CA LYS A 38 -0.22 17.33 -9.89
C LYS A 38 -1.10 18.51 -9.50
N THR A 39 -0.73 19.13 -8.39
CA THR A 39 -1.20 20.46 -7.98
C THR A 39 0.00 21.42 -7.91
N ALA A 40 -0.19 22.64 -7.43
CA ALA A 40 0.89 23.62 -7.29
C ALA A 40 2.00 23.18 -6.31
N ASN A 41 1.67 22.27 -5.39
CA ASN A 41 2.49 21.94 -4.22
C ASN A 41 2.45 20.44 -3.87
N ALA A 42 1.91 19.60 -4.77
CA ALA A 42 1.92 18.15 -4.59
C ALA A 42 1.96 17.41 -5.94
N CYS A 43 2.61 16.25 -5.93
CA CYS A 43 2.65 15.30 -7.03
C CYS A 43 1.99 14.00 -6.58
N TYR A 44 1.20 13.39 -7.46
CA TYR A 44 0.47 12.16 -7.20
C TYR A 44 0.76 11.15 -8.32
N LEU A 45 0.96 9.90 -7.93
CA LEU A 45 1.08 8.78 -8.86
C LEU A 45 0.20 7.65 -8.34
N ILE A 46 -0.90 7.39 -9.04
CA ILE A 46 -2.03 6.62 -8.54
C ILE A 46 -2.22 5.36 -9.38
N GLN A 47 -2.48 4.23 -8.74
CA GLN A 47 -2.94 3.00 -9.37
C GLN A 47 -4.29 2.58 -8.78
N GLN A 48 -5.27 2.35 -9.64
CA GLN A 48 -6.53 1.74 -9.23
C GLN A 48 -6.36 0.23 -9.03
N ILE A 49 -6.92 -0.28 -7.93
CA ILE A 49 -6.92 -1.70 -7.58
C ILE A 49 -8.39 -2.17 -7.57
N PRO A 50 -8.83 -2.90 -8.60
CA PRO A 50 -10.21 -3.36 -8.72
C PRO A 50 -10.69 -4.08 -7.47
N LEU A 51 -11.96 -3.84 -7.09
CA LEU A 51 -12.64 -4.40 -5.91
C LEU A 51 -12.06 -3.98 -4.54
N TYR A 52 -10.97 -3.22 -4.52
CA TYR A 52 -10.35 -2.72 -3.29
C TYR A 52 -10.43 -1.20 -3.16
N GLY A 53 -9.87 -0.46 -4.11
CA GLY A 53 -9.69 0.99 -4.03
C GLY A 53 -8.48 1.44 -4.83
N SER A 54 -7.52 2.10 -4.19
CA SER A 54 -6.32 2.61 -4.87
C SER A 54 -5.04 2.47 -4.05
N ALA A 55 -3.91 2.47 -4.75
CA ALA A 55 -2.60 2.75 -4.20
C ALA A 55 -2.06 4.08 -4.76
N ASP A 56 -1.33 4.83 -3.95
CA ASP A 56 -0.80 6.13 -4.36
C ASP A 56 0.58 6.41 -3.77
N PHE A 57 1.44 7.00 -4.61
CA PHE A 57 2.58 7.78 -4.13
C PHE A 57 2.20 9.25 -4.11
N VAL A 58 2.50 9.92 -3.00
CA VAL A 58 2.25 11.36 -2.83
C VAL A 58 3.50 12.02 -2.29
N HIS A 59 3.93 13.08 -2.97
CA HIS A 59 4.99 13.95 -2.49
C HIS A 59 4.46 15.37 -2.45
N LYS A 60 4.32 15.94 -1.25
CA LYS A 60 3.94 17.34 -1.04
C LYS A 60 5.18 18.17 -0.70
N ALA A 61 5.15 19.45 -1.04
CA ALA A 61 6.27 20.36 -0.78
C ALA A 61 6.57 20.45 0.73
N GLY A 62 7.79 20.04 1.12
CA GLY A 62 8.24 20.04 2.52
C GLY A 62 7.84 18.80 3.32
N GLU A 63 7.18 17.82 2.71
CA GLU A 63 6.82 16.54 3.34
C GLU A 63 7.64 15.39 2.77
N ALA A 64 7.79 14.30 3.53
CA ALA A 64 8.38 13.08 3.02
C ALA A 64 7.47 12.42 1.97
N LEU A 65 8.05 11.67 1.04
CA LEU A 65 7.29 10.81 0.14
C LEU A 65 6.43 9.84 0.97
N ARG A 66 5.14 9.76 0.65
CA ARG A 66 4.21 8.76 1.19
C ARG A 66 3.88 7.74 0.10
N PHE A 67 3.80 6.48 0.49
CA PHE A 67 3.18 5.43 -0.28
C PHE A 67 2.06 4.80 0.53
N SER A 68 0.86 4.70 -0.04
CA SER A 68 -0.28 4.17 0.69
C SER A 68 -1.24 3.36 -0.17
N ILE A 69 -2.10 2.62 0.52
CA ILE A 69 -3.32 2.05 -0.02
C ILE A 69 -4.52 2.62 0.72
N GLN A 70 -5.60 2.83 -0.04
CA GLN A 70 -6.87 3.31 0.46
C GLN A 70 -7.98 2.40 -0.05
N GLU A 71 -8.71 1.80 0.89
CA GLU A 71 -9.89 1.01 0.58
C GLU A 71 -11.10 1.91 0.36
N GLN A 72 -11.95 1.62 -0.63
CA GLN A 72 -13.17 2.37 -0.91
C GLN A 72 -14.43 1.74 -0.26
N ARG A 73 -14.23 0.97 0.81
CA ARG A 73 -15.30 0.29 1.55
C ARG A 73 -15.05 0.39 3.05
N ARG A 74 -16.12 0.60 3.82
CA ARG A 74 -16.04 0.62 5.28
C ARG A 74 -16.02 -0.83 5.75
N LYS A 75 -14.86 -1.28 6.25
CA LYS A 75 -14.66 -2.60 6.87
C LYS A 75 -14.26 -2.43 8.34
N ALA A 76 -14.17 -3.54 9.05
CA ALA A 76 -13.67 -3.54 10.43
C ALA A 76 -12.23 -3.01 10.53
N GLN A 77 -11.87 -2.58 11.75
CA GLN A 77 -10.58 -1.96 12.05
C GLN A 77 -9.42 -2.91 11.74
N ILE A 78 -8.33 -2.35 11.21
CA ILE A 78 -7.09 -3.07 10.97
C ILE A 78 -6.31 -3.15 12.29
N ILE A 79 -5.91 -4.34 12.70
CA ILE A 79 -5.21 -4.59 13.98
C ILE A 79 -3.73 -4.92 13.80
N LYS A 80 -3.33 -5.37 12.61
CA LYS A 80 -1.94 -5.66 12.25
C LYS A 80 -1.74 -5.41 10.77
N ALA A 81 -0.66 -4.73 10.40
CA ALA A 81 -0.30 -4.48 9.01
C ALA A 81 1.22 -4.51 8.82
N SER A 82 1.65 -4.94 7.64
CA SER A 82 3.03 -4.90 7.17
C SER A 82 3.06 -4.65 5.67
N LEU A 83 4.18 -4.16 5.17
CA LEU A 83 4.40 -3.98 3.74
C LEU A 83 5.65 -4.76 3.33
N LYS A 84 5.57 -5.43 2.17
CA LYS A 84 6.64 -6.26 1.62
C LYS A 84 6.88 -5.91 0.16
N ILE A 85 8.10 -6.09 -0.31
CA ILE A 85 8.38 -6.10 -1.76
C ILE A 85 8.38 -7.57 -2.18
N MET A 86 7.39 -7.96 -2.97
CA MET A 86 7.23 -9.33 -3.43
C MET A 86 7.47 -9.41 -4.94
N PRO A 87 8.03 -10.52 -5.46
CA PRO A 87 8.07 -10.73 -6.89
C PRO A 87 6.63 -10.86 -7.43
N ALA A 88 6.49 -10.83 -8.75
CA ALA A 88 5.19 -11.02 -9.38
C ALA A 88 4.57 -12.39 -9.00
N PRO A 89 3.22 -12.53 -8.95
CA PRO A 89 2.56 -13.73 -8.43
C PRO A 89 2.92 -15.05 -9.11
N TRP A 90 3.42 -15.02 -10.35
CA TRP A 90 3.86 -16.20 -11.10
C TRP A 90 5.29 -16.67 -10.77
N ILE A 91 6.02 -15.89 -9.96
CA ILE A 91 7.37 -16.23 -9.51
C ILE A 91 7.23 -16.94 -8.16
N HIS A 92 7.49 -18.25 -8.15
CA HIS A 92 7.34 -19.10 -6.96
C HIS A 92 8.60 -19.17 -6.08
N ASP A 93 9.63 -18.38 -6.39
CA ASP A 93 10.91 -18.45 -5.69
C ASP A 93 10.86 -17.68 -4.35
N VAL A 94 11.51 -18.25 -3.32
CA VAL A 94 11.51 -17.66 -1.97
C VAL A 94 12.58 -16.59 -1.90
N ILE A 95 12.25 -15.37 -2.32
CA ILE A 95 13.12 -14.21 -2.15
C ILE A 95 12.98 -13.70 -0.71
N ALA A 96 14.12 -13.53 -0.02
CA ALA A 96 14.14 -12.90 1.30
C ALA A 96 13.46 -11.53 1.23
N SER A 97 12.31 -11.41 1.88
CA SER A 97 11.46 -10.22 1.84
C SER A 97 11.61 -9.46 3.16
N ARG A 98 11.96 -8.17 3.07
CA ARG A 98 12.00 -7.27 4.22
C ARG A 98 10.60 -6.77 4.53
N ASP A 99 10.21 -6.85 5.79
CA ASP A 99 8.99 -6.23 6.30
C ASP A 99 9.23 -4.75 6.62
N TYR A 100 8.35 -3.89 6.11
CA TYR A 100 8.30 -2.47 6.41
C TYR A 100 7.11 -2.22 7.35
N PRO A 101 7.32 -1.51 8.49
CA PRO A 101 6.23 -1.15 9.39
C PRO A 101 5.28 -0.18 8.69
N VAL A 102 3.98 -0.39 8.89
CA VAL A 102 2.91 0.37 8.25
C VAL A 102 2.15 1.17 9.29
N TYR A 103 1.81 2.42 8.94
CA TYR A 103 1.00 3.31 9.77
C TYR A 103 -0.47 3.23 9.31
N LEU A 104 -1.39 3.26 10.29
CA LEU A 104 -2.81 3.42 10.02
C LEU A 104 -3.17 4.90 10.17
N ASP A 105 -3.29 5.57 9.04
CA ASP A 105 -3.62 6.99 8.99
C ASP A 105 -5.15 7.19 8.92
N ASN A 106 -5.60 8.32 9.44
CA ASN A 106 -6.95 8.78 9.21
C ASN A 106 -7.06 9.28 7.78
N SER A 107 -7.91 8.66 6.96
CA SER A 107 -8.16 9.14 5.60
C SER A 107 -8.88 10.49 5.63
N ASP A 108 -8.31 11.47 4.92
CA ASP A 108 -8.95 12.77 4.66
C ASP A 108 -10.27 12.62 3.85
N ILE A 109 -10.49 11.44 3.24
CA ILE A 109 -11.64 11.13 2.37
C ILE A 109 -12.48 10.01 3.00
N GLY A 110 -13.71 10.33 3.40
CA GLY A 110 -14.76 9.34 3.70
C GLY A 110 -14.57 8.45 4.94
N GLY A 111 -13.52 8.68 5.75
CA GLY A 111 -13.28 7.93 6.99
C GLY A 111 -12.94 6.46 6.77
N TYR A 112 -12.34 6.12 5.63
CA TYR A 112 -11.78 4.80 5.35
C TYR A 112 -10.38 4.65 5.97
N GLY A 113 -9.96 3.44 6.31
CA GLY A 113 -8.60 3.21 6.81
C GLY A 113 -7.58 3.37 5.68
N GLN A 114 -6.56 4.22 5.90
CA GLN A 114 -5.44 4.38 4.98
C GLN A 114 -4.20 3.74 5.60
N LEU A 115 -3.57 2.82 4.88
CA LEU A 115 -2.31 2.21 5.31
C LEU A 115 -1.16 2.85 4.55
N SER A 116 -0.16 3.36 5.28
CA SER A 116 0.91 4.15 4.68
C SER A 116 2.30 3.77 5.18
N VAL A 117 3.30 4.01 4.32
CA VAL A 117 4.71 4.12 4.67
C VAL A 117 5.29 5.44 4.16
N TYR A 118 6.40 5.87 4.73
CA TYR A 118 6.96 7.21 4.53
C TYR A 118 8.46 7.19 4.25
N GLY A 119 8.95 8.23 3.60
CA GLY A 119 10.38 8.49 3.39
C GLY A 119 11.09 7.31 2.72
N ALA A 120 12.19 6.85 3.32
CA ALA A 120 13.00 5.76 2.77
C ALA A 120 12.22 4.46 2.51
N ALA A 121 11.20 4.15 3.31
CA ALA A 121 10.35 2.98 3.08
C ALA A 121 9.50 3.15 1.81
N ALA A 122 8.97 4.36 1.57
CA ALA A 122 8.24 4.67 0.35
C ALA A 122 9.17 4.69 -0.89
N GLU A 123 10.38 5.24 -0.77
CA GLU A 123 11.37 5.18 -1.86
C GLU A 123 11.75 3.75 -2.21
N ALA A 124 11.93 2.87 -1.22
CA ALA A 124 12.18 1.45 -1.47
C ALA A 124 11.04 0.77 -2.27
N MET A 125 9.80 1.24 -2.15
CA MET A 125 8.69 0.72 -2.97
C MET A 125 8.77 1.19 -4.41
N ILE A 126 9.25 2.41 -4.66
CA ILE A 126 9.57 2.88 -6.02
C ILE A 126 10.64 1.98 -6.62
N ASP A 127 11.73 1.73 -5.90
CA ASP A 127 12.82 0.87 -6.37
C ASP A 127 12.31 -0.54 -6.69
N GLY A 128 11.47 -1.10 -5.81
CA GLY A 128 10.82 -2.39 -6.04
C GLY A 128 10.00 -2.42 -7.34
N LEU A 129 9.15 -1.40 -7.56
CA LEU A 129 8.33 -1.29 -8.77
C LEU A 129 9.18 -1.09 -10.03
N LEU A 130 10.28 -0.33 -9.96
CA LEU A 130 11.22 -0.16 -11.07
C LEU A 130 11.92 -1.48 -11.44
N MET A 131 12.17 -2.35 -10.46
CA MET A 131 12.72 -3.70 -10.68
C MET A 131 11.67 -4.72 -11.14
N GLY A 132 10.40 -4.31 -11.29
CA GLY A 132 9.31 -5.21 -11.70
C GLY A 132 8.68 -6.00 -10.56
N ASN A 133 9.04 -5.70 -9.30
CA ASN A 133 8.42 -6.29 -8.11
C ASN A 133 7.14 -5.55 -7.73
N ASN A 134 6.29 -6.21 -6.97
CA ASN A 134 5.02 -5.69 -6.49
C ASN A 134 5.07 -5.42 -4.97
N PRO A 135 5.12 -4.16 -4.54
CA PRO A 135 4.81 -3.78 -3.16
C PRO A 135 3.46 -4.37 -2.75
N THR A 136 3.44 -5.12 -1.66
CA THR A 136 2.28 -5.86 -1.20
C THR A 136 2.04 -5.56 0.27
N PHE A 137 0.92 -4.89 0.54
CA PHE A 137 0.44 -4.71 1.90
C PHE A 137 -0.22 -6.00 2.37
N VAL A 138 0.10 -6.40 3.60
CA VAL A 138 -0.44 -7.60 4.25
C VAL A 138 -0.97 -7.19 5.60
N TYR A 139 -2.27 -7.39 5.84
CA TYR A 139 -2.90 -6.94 7.07
C TYR A 139 -4.04 -7.86 7.53
N ILE A 140 -4.38 -7.76 8.81
CA ILE A 140 -5.43 -8.51 9.49
C ILE A 140 -6.40 -7.50 10.13
N ARG A 141 -7.70 -7.85 10.12
CA ARG A 141 -8.77 -7.04 10.71
C ARG A 141 -9.29 -7.65 12.01
N ASP A 142 -9.84 -6.78 12.85
CA ASP A 142 -10.64 -7.17 14.01
C ASP A 142 -12.00 -7.71 13.51
N ALA A 143 -12.09 -9.02 13.31
CA ALA A 143 -13.31 -9.68 12.85
C ALA A 143 -13.80 -10.67 13.93
N PRO A 144 -15.13 -10.77 14.14
CA PRO A 144 -15.71 -11.68 15.14
C PRO A 144 -15.60 -13.16 14.74
N VAL A 145 -15.09 -13.48 13.55
CA VAL A 145 -14.91 -14.85 13.07
C VAL A 145 -13.64 -15.44 13.71
N LEU A 146 -13.73 -16.68 14.18
CA LEU A 146 -12.63 -17.44 14.82
C LEU A 146 -11.34 -17.55 13.97
N ASN A 147 -11.39 -17.19 12.69
CA ASN A 147 -10.25 -17.16 11.79
C ASN A 147 -9.97 -15.71 11.39
N LEU A 148 -8.88 -15.16 11.90
CA LEU A 148 -8.34 -13.86 11.48
C LEU A 148 -7.85 -13.98 10.02
N GLU A 149 -8.68 -13.56 9.07
CA GLU A 149 -8.34 -13.63 7.65
C GLU A 149 -7.29 -12.57 7.29
N GLU A 150 -6.18 -13.05 6.71
CA GLU A 150 -5.15 -12.19 6.16
C GLU A 150 -5.61 -11.63 4.81
N THR A 151 -5.55 -10.31 4.68
CA THR A 151 -5.78 -9.61 3.42
C THR A 151 -4.44 -9.19 2.81
N ARG A 152 -4.26 -9.45 1.52
CA ARG A 152 -3.10 -9.03 0.72
C ARG A 152 -3.53 -8.08 -0.38
N VAL A 153 -2.85 -6.95 -0.50
CA VAL A 153 -3.10 -5.94 -1.55
C VAL A 153 -1.80 -5.67 -2.27
N ALA A 154 -1.66 -6.25 -3.47
CA ALA A 154 -0.47 -6.12 -4.31
C ALA A 154 -0.62 -4.96 -5.30
N VAL A 155 0.40 -4.10 -5.34
CA VAL A 155 0.50 -2.94 -6.23
C VAL A 155 1.39 -3.31 -7.40
N SER A 156 0.86 -3.20 -8.62
CA SER A 156 1.46 -3.75 -9.83
C SER A 156 2.51 -2.82 -10.45
N ALA A 157 3.69 -3.37 -10.78
CA ALA A 157 4.75 -2.68 -11.53
C ALA A 157 4.40 -2.40 -13.01
N ILE A 158 3.31 -2.96 -13.53
CA ILE A 158 2.95 -2.85 -14.94
C ILE A 158 2.72 -1.38 -15.32
N LYS A 159 3.43 -0.93 -16.36
CA LYS A 159 3.41 0.45 -16.88
C LYS A 159 3.83 1.53 -15.86
N PHE A 160 4.38 1.15 -14.70
CA PHE A 160 4.81 2.09 -13.67
C PHE A 160 5.84 3.09 -14.18
N MET A 161 6.92 2.59 -14.79
CA MET A 161 8.05 3.39 -15.26
C MET A 161 7.62 4.57 -16.17
N LYS A 162 6.61 4.35 -17.03
CA LYS A 162 6.11 5.38 -17.96
C LYS A 162 5.55 6.59 -17.20
N SER A 163 4.67 6.35 -16.21
CA SER A 163 4.04 7.41 -15.41
C SER A 163 4.98 7.94 -14.31
N TYR A 164 5.88 7.10 -13.81
CA TYR A 164 6.90 7.47 -12.84
C TYR A 164 7.82 8.59 -13.35
N LYS A 165 8.19 8.60 -14.64
CA LYS A 165 9.02 9.68 -15.20
C LYS A 165 8.38 11.06 -15.00
N ALA A 166 7.09 11.20 -15.28
CA ALA A 166 6.37 12.46 -15.09
C ALA A 166 6.26 12.84 -13.60
N PHE A 167 6.04 11.85 -12.74
CA PHE A 167 6.03 12.02 -11.29
C PHE A 167 7.40 12.48 -10.76
N SER A 168 8.51 11.87 -11.18
CA SER A 168 9.87 12.26 -10.81
C SER A 168 10.17 13.71 -11.18
N THR A 169 9.88 14.10 -12.42
CA THR A 169 10.05 15.50 -12.86
C THR A 169 9.21 16.47 -12.03
N CYS A 170 7.97 16.11 -11.68
CA CYS A 170 7.14 16.92 -10.81
C CYS A 170 7.80 17.13 -9.43
N ARG A 171 8.32 16.06 -8.82
CA ARG A 171 8.96 16.11 -7.50
C ARG A 171 10.13 17.09 -7.44
N GLU A 172 10.91 17.18 -8.51
CA GLU A 172 12.07 18.10 -8.62
C GLU A 172 11.64 19.58 -8.66
N THR A 173 10.42 19.87 -9.14
CA THR A 173 9.88 21.23 -9.24
C THR A 173 9.17 21.71 -7.98
N LEU A 174 8.97 20.83 -6.99
CA LEU A 174 8.36 21.21 -5.71
C LEU A 174 9.33 22.12 -4.95
N VAL A 175 8.98 23.40 -4.86
CA VAL A 175 9.75 24.39 -4.11
C VAL A 175 9.70 24.03 -2.62
N PRO A 176 10.84 23.90 -1.92
CA PRO A 176 10.85 23.68 -0.48
C PRO A 176 10.13 24.83 0.24
N THR A 177 9.12 24.52 1.06
CA THR A 177 8.26 25.49 1.75
C THR A 177 8.92 26.21 2.92
N LEU A 178 10.26 26.27 3.00
CA LEU A 178 10.99 27.01 4.04
C LEU A 178 11.07 28.53 3.81
N ARG A 179 10.41 29.08 2.77
CA ARG A 179 10.60 30.48 2.32
C ARG A 179 9.46 31.46 2.60
N GLN A 180 8.66 31.27 3.65
CA GLN A 180 7.64 32.28 4.04
C GLN A 180 7.82 32.89 5.44
N ASN A 181 8.69 32.34 6.30
CA ASN A 181 8.89 32.90 7.66
C ASN A 181 9.95 34.01 7.75
N HIS A 182 10.77 34.23 6.70
CA HIS A 182 11.81 35.27 6.72
C HIS A 182 11.37 36.63 6.17
N ALA A 183 10.24 36.71 5.43
CA ALA A 183 9.78 37.96 4.84
C ALA A 183 9.04 38.89 5.83
N SER A 184 8.48 38.34 6.92
CA SER A 184 7.76 39.11 7.93
C SER A 184 8.66 39.71 9.03
N LEU A 185 9.86 39.14 9.25
CA LEU A 185 10.80 39.63 10.27
C LEU A 185 11.65 40.81 9.79
N SER A 186 11.90 40.95 8.48
CA SER A 186 12.67 42.08 7.92
C SER A 186 11.89 43.39 7.87
N ARG A 187 10.54 43.34 7.80
CA ARG A 187 9.71 44.55 7.73
C ARG A 187 9.47 45.21 9.10
N LYS A 188 9.70 44.49 10.20
CA LYS A 188 9.47 44.98 11.58
C LYS A 188 10.67 45.71 12.19
N SER A 189 11.88 45.55 11.66
CA SER A 189 13.06 46.31 12.15
C SER A 189 13.27 47.66 11.47
N ARG A 190 12.65 47.92 10.30
CA ARG A 190 12.81 49.20 9.58
C ARG A 190 11.92 50.34 10.10
N HIS A 191 11.00 50.08 11.03
CA HIS A 191 10.15 51.09 11.66
C HIS A 191 10.54 51.44 13.11
N ARG A 192 11.71 50.97 13.59
CA ARG A 192 12.35 51.42 14.84
C ARG A 192 13.80 51.76 14.54
N GLY A 193 14.02 52.96 14.03
CA GLY A 193 15.33 53.56 13.77
C GLY A 193 15.13 54.99 13.36
#